data_AF-A0A7X5DI77-F1
#
_entry.id   AF-A0A7X5DI77-F1
#
_cell.length_a   1.000
_cell.length_b   1.000
_cell.length_c   1.000
_cell.angle_alpha   90.00
_cell.angle_beta   90.00
_cell.angle_gamma   90.00
#
_symmetry.space_group_name_H-M   'P 1'
#
loop_
_entity.id
_entity.type
_entity.pdbx_description
1 polymer ?
#
loop_
_entity_poly.entity_id
_entity_poly.type
_entity_poly.pdbx_seq_one_letter_code
_entity_poly.pdbx_strand_id
1 'polypeptide(L)'
;MPDVKGDSSPDIPDVMGQGAYGTPYIDCECSIDSRFVMVYGHHMSDGSAFAPFASYIDAGFAREHARIIVYRRTGETLELKPIAVDVVNASQERLVIDQKGDFREIVKRSGL
;
A
#
# COMPACT_ATOMS: atom_id res chain seq x y z
N MET A 1 13.30 3.03 -0.60
CA MET A 1 13.20 3.21 0.87
C MET A 1 13.21 1.83 1.51
N PRO A 2 13.78 1.63 2.72
CA PRO A 2 13.76 0.33 3.38
C PRO A 2 12.37 0.03 3.97
N ASP A 3 11.87 -1.18 3.73
CA ASP A 3 10.61 -1.64 4.33
C ASP A 3 10.80 -1.94 5.83
N VAL A 4 9.92 -1.38 6.65
CA VAL A 4 9.82 -1.62 8.10
C VAL A 4 8.58 -2.50 8.34
N LYS A 5 8.69 -3.48 9.25
CA LYS A 5 7.54 -4.25 9.72
C LYS A 5 6.92 -3.49 10.90
N GLY A 6 5.74 -2.93 10.71
CA GLY A 6 5.09 -2.11 11.75
C GLY A 6 4.38 -2.98 12.78
N ASP A 7 4.50 -2.64 14.07
CA ASP A 7 3.42 -2.97 15.01
C ASP A 7 2.28 -1.96 14.79
N SER A 8 1.07 -2.23 15.30
CA SER A 8 -0.11 -1.38 15.07
C SER A 8 -0.03 0.01 15.75
N SER A 9 1.17 0.49 16.10
CA SER A 9 1.38 1.79 16.73
C SER A 9 1.29 2.91 15.68
N PRO A 10 0.48 3.95 15.90
CA PRO A 10 0.31 5.05 14.96
C PRO A 10 1.54 5.96 14.84
N ASP A 11 2.48 5.87 15.78
CA ASP A 11 3.69 6.68 15.83
C ASP A 11 4.92 5.87 15.40
N ILE A 12 4.93 5.41 14.14
CA ILE A 12 6.15 4.85 13.56
C ILE A 12 7.03 6.04 13.15
N PRO A 13 8.23 6.21 13.73
CA PRO A 13 9.14 7.28 13.31
C PRO A 13 9.58 7.08 11.85
N ASP A 14 10.11 8.13 11.23
CA ASP A 14 10.71 7.99 9.91
C ASP A 14 11.91 7.01 9.94
N VAL A 15 12.43 6.66 8.75
CA VAL A 15 13.55 5.72 8.59
C VAL A 15 14.82 6.13 9.35
N MET A 16 14.95 7.40 9.69
CA MET A 16 16.07 7.96 10.45
C MET A 16 15.77 8.06 11.96
N GLY A 17 14.62 7.53 12.41
CA GLY A 17 14.15 7.63 13.79
C GLY A 17 13.66 9.03 14.16
N GLN A 18 13.33 9.86 13.18
CA GLN A 18 12.99 11.28 13.35
C GLN A 18 11.57 11.56 12.80
N GLY A 19 10.98 12.70 13.18
CA GLY A 19 9.75 13.21 12.56
C GLY A 19 8.46 12.37 12.73
N ALA A 20 7.32 13.02 12.43
CA ALA A 20 5.98 12.42 12.47
C ALA A 20 5.46 12.05 11.07
N TYR A 21 6.30 12.14 10.04
CA TYR A 21 5.95 11.76 8.66
C TYR A 21 5.71 10.25 8.52
N GLY A 22 6.33 9.48 9.41
CA GLY A 22 6.37 8.03 9.42
C GLY A 22 7.07 7.42 8.21
N THR A 23 7.16 6.10 8.23
CA THR A 23 7.76 5.29 7.15
C THR A 23 6.70 4.36 6.61
N PRO A 24 6.54 4.23 5.28
CA PRO A 24 5.73 3.16 4.72
C PRO A 24 6.12 1.79 5.31
N TYR A 25 5.15 1.03 5.79
CA TYR A 25 5.42 -0.20 6.51
C TYR A 25 4.52 -1.35 6.05
N ILE A 26 5.07 -2.56 6.14
CA ILE A 26 4.33 -3.80 5.87
C ILE A 26 3.62 -4.22 7.14
N ASP A 27 2.37 -4.64 7.00
CA ASP A 27 1.55 -5.19 8.08
C ASP A 27 2.27 -6.34 8.81
N CYS A 28 2.16 -6.42 10.15
CA CYS A 28 2.88 -7.41 10.94
C CYS A 28 2.46 -8.87 10.65
N GLU A 29 1.24 -9.09 10.15
CA GLU A 29 0.74 -10.40 9.76
C GLU A 29 1.18 -10.78 8.33
N CYS A 30 1.75 -9.84 7.57
CA CYS A 30 2.25 -10.09 6.22
C CYS A 30 3.72 -10.53 6.21
N SER A 31 4.05 -11.34 5.20
CA SER A 31 5.41 -11.59 4.73
C SER A 31 5.54 -11.00 3.33
N ILE A 32 6.70 -10.43 2.97
CA ILE A 32 6.94 -9.89 1.63
C ILE A 32 6.81 -10.95 0.53
N ASP A 33 6.97 -12.22 0.88
CA ASP A 33 6.81 -13.37 -0.01
C ASP A 33 5.38 -13.93 -0.03
N SER A 34 4.46 -13.32 0.72
CA SER A 34 3.04 -13.65 0.64
C SER A 34 2.48 -13.26 -0.73
N ARG A 35 1.45 -13.99 -1.18
CA ARG A 35 0.67 -13.63 -2.37
C ARG A 35 -0.04 -12.28 -2.23
N PHE A 36 -0.28 -11.86 -0.99
CA PHE A 36 -0.96 -10.62 -0.66
C PHE A 36 -0.23 -9.95 0.50
N VAL A 37 0.16 -8.69 0.29
CA VAL A 37 0.93 -7.88 1.25
C VAL A 37 0.24 -6.55 1.42
N MET A 38 -0.09 -6.21 2.66
CA MET A 38 -0.60 -4.87 2.98
C MET A 38 0.56 -3.94 3.31
N VAL A 39 0.54 -2.77 2.69
CA VAL A 39 1.50 -1.69 2.94
C VAL A 39 0.71 -0.44 3.35
N TYR A 40 1.07 0.14 4.49
CA TYR A 40 0.47 1.36 4.99
C TYR A 40 1.47 2.51 4.94
N GLY A 41 0.97 3.74 4.91
CA GLY A 41 1.77 4.95 5.00
C GLY A 41 0.89 6.17 5.24
N HIS A 42 1.45 7.23 5.81
CA HIS A 42 0.69 8.44 6.08
C HIS A 42 0.41 9.24 4.80
N HIS A 43 -0.83 9.70 4.68
CA HIS A 43 -1.21 10.74 3.71
C HIS A 43 -0.87 12.10 4.32
N MET A 44 0.29 12.65 3.97
CA MET A 44 0.76 13.93 4.52
C MET A 44 0.13 15.13 3.80
N SER A 45 -0.18 16.19 4.56
CA SER A 45 -0.83 17.40 4.02
C SER A 45 0.05 18.20 3.06
N ASP A 46 1.36 17.99 3.07
CA ASP A 46 2.32 18.59 2.14
C ASP A 46 2.45 17.82 0.82
N GLY A 47 1.67 16.75 0.63
CA GLY A 47 1.68 15.93 -0.57
C GLY A 47 2.77 14.86 -0.60
N SER A 48 3.52 14.66 0.49
CA SER A 48 4.57 13.64 0.58
C SER A 48 4.06 12.26 1.02
N ALA A 49 4.99 11.30 1.15
CA ALA A 49 4.75 9.92 1.57
C ALA A 49 3.67 9.21 0.72
N PHE A 50 2.52 8.88 1.30
CA PHE A 50 1.43 8.18 0.62
C PHE A 50 0.37 9.10 0.02
N ALA A 51 0.48 10.42 0.19
CA ALA A 51 -0.49 11.37 -0.38
C ALA A 51 -0.71 11.23 -1.89
N PRO A 52 0.33 10.97 -2.73
CA PRO A 52 0.12 10.77 -4.17
C PRO A 52 -0.78 9.57 -4.52
N PHE A 53 -0.97 8.60 -3.62
CA PHE A 53 -1.85 7.46 -3.88
C PHE A 53 -3.33 7.87 -4.02
N ALA A 54 -3.74 8.98 -3.41
CA ALA A 54 -5.11 9.48 -3.54
C ALA A 54 -5.44 9.89 -4.99
N SER A 55 -4.44 10.29 -5.78
CA SER A 55 -4.62 10.70 -7.17
C SER A 55 -4.99 9.54 -8.10
N TYR A 56 -4.82 8.28 -7.69
CA TYR A 56 -5.23 7.12 -8.49
C TYR A 56 -6.76 7.00 -8.67
N ILE A 57 -7.57 7.75 -7.91
CA ILE A 57 -9.01 7.84 -8.18
C ILE A 57 -9.30 8.47 -9.56
N ASP A 58 -8.37 9.27 -10.08
CA ASP A 58 -8.42 9.80 -11.43
C ASP A 58 -7.90 8.77 -12.44
N ALA A 59 -8.75 8.42 -13.42
CA ALA A 59 -8.43 7.42 -14.43
C ALA A 59 -7.34 7.88 -15.43
N GLY A 60 -7.11 9.19 -15.59
CA GLY A 60 -5.99 9.73 -16.38
C GLY A 60 -4.67 9.45 -15.67
N PHE A 61 -4.57 9.89 -14.43
CA PHE A 61 -3.43 9.68 -13.54
C PHE A 61 -3.12 8.19 -13.39
N ALA A 62 -4.12 7.34 -13.16
CA ALA A 62 -3.91 5.88 -13.03
C ALA A 62 -3.34 5.24 -14.31
N ARG A 63 -3.71 5.75 -15.50
CA ARG A 63 -3.16 5.27 -16.78
C ARG A 63 -1.74 5.75 -17.01
N GLU A 64 -1.45 7.01 -16.67
CA GLU A 64 -0.10 7.59 -16.79
C GLU A 64 0.89 6.97 -15.80
N HIS A 65 0.41 6.64 -14.59
CA HIS A 65 1.18 6.06 -13.49
C HIS A 65 0.87 4.58 -13.26
N ALA A 66 0.68 3.80 -14.32
CA ALA A 66 0.25 2.39 -14.24
C ALA A 66 1.30 1.39 -13.70
N ARG A 67 2.45 1.86 -13.22
CA ARG A 67 3.57 1.03 -12.74
C ARG A 67 4.02 1.47 -11.35
N ILE A 68 3.97 0.54 -10.40
CA ILE A 68 4.53 0.67 -9.06
C ILE A 68 5.70 -0.30 -8.94
N ILE A 69 6.87 0.16 -8.49
CA ILE A 69 8.07 -0.67 -8.34
C ILE A 69 8.40 -0.82 -6.86
N VAL A 70 8.51 -2.06 -6.39
CA VAL A 70 8.95 -2.40 -5.03
C VAL A 70 10.36 -2.99 -5.10
N TYR A 71 11.28 -2.38 -4.37
CA TYR A 71 12.67 -2.83 -4.28
C TYR A 71 12.85 -3.70 -3.04
N ARG A 72 13.16 -4.98 -3.23
CA ARG A 72 13.41 -5.89 -2.13
C ARG A 72 14.85 -5.78 -1.66
N ARG A 73 15.08 -6.09 -0.38
CA ARG A 73 16.42 -6.12 0.23
C ARG A 73 17.34 -7.17 -0.40
N THR A 74 16.77 -8.19 -1.03
CA THR A 74 17.49 -9.21 -1.81
C THR A 74 18.12 -8.65 -3.09
N GLY A 75 17.75 -7.43 -3.50
CA GLY A 75 18.15 -6.81 -4.77
C GLY A 75 17.17 -7.07 -5.91
N GLU A 76 16.16 -7.92 -5.70
CA GLU A 76 15.09 -8.18 -6.66
C GLU A 76 14.08 -7.03 -6.68
N THR A 77 13.45 -6.80 -7.84
CA THR A 77 12.37 -5.83 -8.00
C THR A 77 11.05 -6.53 -8.32
N LEU A 78 9.97 -6.03 -7.73
CA LEU A 78 8.62 -6.37 -8.12
C LEU A 78 8.01 -5.21 -8.89
N GLU A 79 7.44 -5.51 -10.06
CA GLU A 79 6.62 -4.56 -10.80
C GLU A 79 5.14 -4.88 -10.55
N LEU A 80 4.43 -3.92 -10.00
CA LEU A 80 3.01 -4.00 -9.68
C LEU A 80 2.24 -3.02 -10.55
N LYS A 81 1.02 -3.42 -10.92
CA LYS A 81 0.08 -2.58 -11.65
C LYS A 81 -1.15 -2.30 -10.78
N PRO A 82 -1.53 -1.03 -10.59
CA PRO A 82 -2.82 -0.69 -10.00
C PRO A 82 -3.96 -1.25 -10.85
N ILE A 83 -4.84 -2.03 -10.23
CA ILE A 83 -6.01 -2.64 -10.89
C ILE A 83 -7.35 -2.16 -10.32
N ALA A 84 -7.33 -1.67 -9.09
CA ALA A 84 -8.48 -1.16 -8.37
C ALA A 84 -8.01 -0.08 -7.40
N VAL A 85 -8.88 0.90 -7.14
CA VAL A 85 -8.63 2.02 -6.24
C VAL A 85 -9.94 2.28 -5.52
N ASP A 86 -9.86 2.45 -4.20
CA ASP A 86 -11.01 2.78 -3.37
C ASP A 86 -10.60 3.81 -2.32
N VAL A 87 -11.43 4.82 -2.12
CA VAL A 87 -11.23 5.89 -1.13
C VAL A 87 -12.33 5.77 -0.10
N VAL A 88 -11.96 5.22 1.05
CA VAL A 88 -12.88 4.83 2.12
C VAL A 88 -12.82 5.78 3.30
N ASN A 89 -13.92 5.90 4.03
CA ASN A 89 -13.94 6.58 5.31
C ASN A 89 -13.57 5.59 6.43
N ALA A 90 -12.30 5.59 6.82
CA ALA A 90 -11.76 4.69 7.83
C ALA A 90 -12.43 4.79 9.22
N SER A 91 -13.18 5.87 9.50
CA SER A 91 -13.95 5.97 10.75
C SER A 91 -15.25 5.18 10.74
N GLN A 92 -15.72 4.76 9.56
CA GLN A 92 -17.00 4.07 9.35
C GLN A 92 -16.83 2.70 8.68
N GLU A 93 -15.73 2.51 7.97
CA GLU A 93 -15.48 1.33 7.15
C GLU A 93 -14.25 0.57 7.64
N ARG A 94 -14.33 -0.77 7.58
CA ARG A 94 -13.22 -1.66 7.94
C ARG A 94 -12.79 -2.44 6.72
N LEU A 95 -11.49 -2.45 6.45
CA LEU A 95 -10.89 -3.34 5.49
C LEU A 95 -10.97 -4.78 6.02
N VAL A 96 -11.72 -5.64 5.33
CA VAL A 96 -11.84 -7.08 5.63
C VAL A 96 -11.22 -7.83 4.47
N ILE A 97 -10.08 -8.48 4.74
CA ILE A 97 -9.36 -9.26 3.73
C ILE A 97 -9.50 -10.72 4.07
N ASP A 98 -10.40 -11.41 3.35
CA ASP A 98 -10.50 -12.85 3.43
C ASP A 98 -9.41 -13.49 2.56
N GLN A 99 -8.28 -13.81 3.19
CA GLN A 99 -7.16 -14.49 2.53
C GLN A 99 -7.50 -15.92 2.07
N LYS A 100 -8.68 -16.47 2.41
CA LYS A 100 -9.15 -17.77 1.92
C LYS A 100 -9.83 -17.69 0.56
N GLY A 101 -10.22 -16.50 0.10
CA GLY A 101 -10.79 -16.30 -1.22
C GLY A 101 -9.76 -16.53 -2.33
N ASP A 102 -10.16 -17.20 -3.42
CA ASP A 102 -9.30 -17.31 -4.60
C ASP A 102 -9.12 -15.93 -5.22
N PHE A 103 -7.88 -15.43 -5.26
CA PHE A 103 -7.51 -14.15 -5.89
C PHE A 103 -8.08 -14.02 -7.32
N ARG A 104 -8.23 -15.13 -8.04
CA ARG A 104 -8.85 -15.15 -9.37
C ARG A 104 -10.31 -14.71 -9.34
N GLU A 105 -11.06 -14.99 -8.27
CA GLU A 105 -12.43 -14.51 -8.14
C GLU A 105 -12.49 -13.02 -7.85
N ILE A 106 -11.55 -12.48 -7.06
CA ILE A 106 -11.47 -11.03 -6.80
C ILE A 106 -11.17 -10.28 -8.10
N VAL A 107 -10.19 -10.75 -8.88
CA VAL A 107 -9.84 -10.16 -10.19
C VAL A 107 -11.00 -10.26 -11.19
N LYS A 108 -11.69 -11.41 -11.24
CA LYS A 108 -12.87 -11.59 -12.10
C LYS A 108 -14.03 -10.67 -11.73
N ARG A 109 -14.26 -10.42 -10.42
CA ARG A 109 -15.30 -9.48 -9.96
C ARG A 109 -14.97 -8.03 -10.27
N SER A 110 -13.69 -7.67 -10.37
CA SER A 110 -13.25 -6.34 -10.81
C SER A 110 -13.33 -6.12 -12.33
N GLY A 111 -13.76 -7.11 -13.12
CA GLY A 111 -13.97 -6.95 -14.56
C GLY A 111 -12.69 -6.85 -15.41
N LEU A 112 -11.59 -7.40 -14.90
CA LEU A 112 -10.29 -7.52 -15.61
C LEU A 112 -10.07 -8.92 -16.18
#